data_AF-A0A9X2CEB2-F1
#
_entry.id   AF-A0A9X2CEB2-F1
#
_cell.length_a   1.000
_cell.length_b   1.000
_cell.length_c   1.000
_cell.angle_alpha   90.00
_cell.angle_beta   90.00
_cell.angle_gamma   90.00
#
_symmetry.space_group_name_H-M   'P 1'
#
loop_
_entity.id
_entity.type
_entity.pdbx_description
1 polymer ?
#
loop_
_entity_poly.entity_id
_entity_poly.type
_entity_poly.pdbx_seq_one_letter_code
_entity_poly.pdbx_strand_id
1 'polypeptide(L)'
;MQPYLQAFGSEFNLGFNPNDYPFLIDNSYGNNTCVSFYFKQGEQYRILWVEHEMADEREENGARYTIESATNEGTDEAPEIYAGSDAIIIFECETSEHIIAHLNLLSSQ
;
A
#
# COMPACT_ATOMS: atom_id res chain seq x y z
N MET A 1 -16.81 2.92 -7.31
CA MET A 1 -16.01 3.77 -6.42
C MET A 1 -14.96 2.88 -5.80
N GLN A 2 -13.68 3.24 -5.84
CA GLN A 2 -12.62 2.40 -5.25
C GLN A 2 -12.79 2.36 -3.72
N PRO A 3 -12.57 1.21 -3.04
CA PRO A 3 -12.84 1.09 -1.61
C PRO A 3 -12.08 2.10 -0.75
N TYR A 4 -10.82 2.41 -1.07
CA TYR A 4 -10.06 3.44 -0.36
C TYR A 4 -10.71 4.84 -0.46
N LEU A 5 -11.34 5.21 -1.58
CA LEU A 5 -12.05 6.50 -1.69
C LEU A 5 -13.30 6.56 -0.81
N GLN A 6 -13.89 5.41 -0.46
CA GLN A 6 -14.99 5.35 0.50
C GLN A 6 -14.47 5.53 1.94
N ALA A 7 -13.28 5.04 2.24
CA ALA A 7 -12.65 5.14 3.55
C ALA A 7 -12.05 6.54 3.82
N PHE A 8 -11.39 7.14 2.81
CA PHE A 8 -10.59 8.35 2.96
C PHE A 8 -11.18 9.59 2.25
N GLY A 9 -12.32 9.43 1.57
CA GLY A 9 -12.95 10.48 0.80
C GLY A 9 -12.42 10.61 -0.63
N SER A 10 -13.18 11.32 -1.46
CA SER A 10 -12.90 11.47 -2.89
C SER A 10 -11.65 12.30 -3.22
N GLU A 11 -11.01 12.90 -2.22
CA GLU A 11 -9.89 13.83 -2.38
C GLU A 11 -8.53 13.21 -2.02
N PHE A 12 -8.49 11.98 -1.49
CA PHE A 12 -7.22 11.33 -1.16
C PHE A 12 -6.38 11.09 -2.41
N ASN A 13 -5.19 11.70 -2.44
CA ASN A 13 -4.30 11.64 -3.59
C ASN A 13 -3.25 10.53 -3.41
N LEU A 14 -3.41 9.44 -4.16
CA LEU A 14 -2.41 8.36 -4.23
C LEU A 14 -1.14 8.76 -4.99
N GLY A 15 -1.19 9.81 -5.81
CA GLY A 15 -0.10 10.16 -6.71
C GLY A 15 0.10 9.20 -7.89
N PHE A 16 -0.63 8.08 -7.96
CA PHE A 16 -0.69 7.15 -9.08
C PHE A 16 -2.12 6.62 -9.28
N ASN A 17 -2.40 6.03 -10.44
CA ASN A 17 -3.69 5.40 -10.72
C ASN A 17 -3.60 3.90 -10.41
N PRO A 18 -4.30 3.38 -9.39
CA PRO A 18 -4.19 1.96 -9.03
C PRO A 18 -4.76 1.03 -10.11
N ASN A 19 -5.57 1.52 -11.05
CA ASN A 19 -6.02 0.73 -12.19
C ASN A 19 -4.88 0.38 -13.17
N ASP A 20 -3.77 1.11 -13.13
CA ASP A 20 -2.57 0.80 -13.91
C ASP A 20 -1.79 -0.39 -13.28
N TYR A 21 -2.13 -0.77 -12.04
CA TYR A 21 -1.48 -1.81 -11.24
C TYR A 21 -2.49 -2.81 -10.67
N PRO A 22 -3.13 -3.64 -11.51
CA PRO A 22 -4.21 -4.54 -11.08
C PRO A 22 -3.79 -5.63 -10.08
N PHE A 23 -2.49 -5.79 -9.82
CA PHE A 23 -1.97 -6.67 -8.77
C PHE A 23 -2.05 -6.05 -7.37
N LEU A 24 -2.26 -4.74 -7.26
CA LEU A 24 -2.52 -4.07 -5.99
C LEU A 24 -3.97 -4.31 -5.60
N ILE A 25 -4.17 -5.03 -4.49
CA ILE A 25 -5.50 -5.30 -3.94
C ILE A 25 -5.69 -4.36 -2.76
N ASP A 26 -6.78 -3.60 -2.79
CA ASP A 26 -7.12 -2.64 -1.75
C ASP A 26 -7.27 -3.35 -0.39
N ASN A 27 -6.47 -2.91 0.60
CA ASN A 27 -6.49 -3.39 1.98
C ASN A 27 -6.90 -2.28 2.97
N SER A 28 -7.46 -1.20 2.45
CA SER A 28 -7.81 -0.01 3.22
C SER A 28 -8.94 -0.30 4.18
N TYR A 29 -8.75 0.10 5.44
CA TYR A 29 -9.77 -0.02 6.47
C TYR A 29 -10.18 1.37 6.96
N GLY A 30 -11.49 1.60 7.10
CA GLY A 30 -12.05 2.94 7.32
C GLY A 30 -11.68 3.63 8.65
N ASN A 31 -10.97 2.95 9.55
CA ASN A 31 -10.45 3.53 10.78
C ASN A 31 -8.96 3.89 10.70
N ASN A 32 -8.27 3.54 9.60
CA ASN A 32 -6.87 3.87 9.41
C ASN A 32 -6.75 5.33 8.94
N THR A 33 -5.57 5.92 9.11
CA THR A 33 -5.26 7.28 8.64
C THR A 33 -4.47 7.24 7.32
N CYS A 34 -3.95 6.07 6.94
CA CYS A 34 -3.29 5.82 5.65
C CYS A 34 -4.03 4.80 4.77
N VAL A 35 -3.92 4.97 3.44
CA VAL A 35 -4.41 4.01 2.45
C VAL A 35 -3.44 2.83 2.37
N SER A 36 -3.95 1.62 2.14
CA SER A 36 -3.09 0.46 1.95
C SER A 36 -3.55 -0.47 0.83
N PHE A 37 -2.56 -1.11 0.22
CA PHE A 37 -2.77 -2.16 -0.77
C PHE A 37 -1.89 -3.35 -0.43
N TYR A 38 -2.42 -4.55 -0.49
CA TYR A 38 -1.60 -5.75 -0.43
C TYR A 38 -1.36 -6.34 -1.83
N PHE A 39 -0.25 -7.06 -1.97
CA PHE A 39 0.07 -7.78 -3.20
C PHE A 39 1.04 -8.95 -2.90
N LYS A 40 1.16 -9.88 -3.86
CA LYS A 40 2.18 -10.94 -3.84
C LYS A 40 3.36 -10.56 -4.73
N GLN A 41 4.56 -10.82 -4.26
CA GLN A 41 5.80 -10.84 -5.06
C GLN A 41 6.42 -12.24 -4.94
N GLY A 42 6.20 -13.07 -5.95
CA GLY A 42 6.43 -14.52 -5.83
C GLY A 42 5.51 -15.11 -4.76
N GLU A 43 6.09 -15.86 -3.82
CA GLU A 43 5.36 -16.49 -2.69
C GLU A 43 5.17 -15.56 -1.48
N GLN A 44 5.70 -14.34 -1.52
CA GLN A 44 5.73 -13.45 -0.36
C GLN A 44 4.70 -12.33 -0.48
N TYR A 45 3.90 -12.15 0.57
CA TYR A 45 2.98 -11.01 0.66
C TYR A 45 3.72 -9.74 1.06
N ARG A 46 3.18 -8.63 0.57
CA ARG A 46 3.63 -7.26 0.80
C ARG A 46 2.43 -6.37 1.07
N ILE A 47 2.66 -5.31 1.83
CA ILE A 47 1.74 -4.18 1.93
C ILE A 47 2.47 -2.94 1.42
N LEU A 48 1.77 -2.17 0.59
CA LEU A 48 2.08 -0.78 0.27
C LEU A 48 1.19 0.10 1.15
N TRP A 49 1.82 0.89 2.01
CA TRP A 49 1.20 1.99 2.74
C TRP A 49 1.37 3.29 1.94
N VAL A 50 0.29 4.05 1.84
CA VAL A 50 0.26 5.36 1.21
C VAL A 50 -0.26 6.36 2.22
N GLU A 51 0.68 7.13 2.75
CA GLU A 51 0.44 8.20 3.71
C GLU A 51 0.02 9.50 3.02
N HIS A 52 -0.45 10.45 3.81
CA HIS A 52 -0.86 11.75 3.30
C HIS A 52 0.32 12.55 2.71
N GLU A 53 0.00 13.43 1.74
CA GLU A 53 0.97 14.33 1.13
C GLU A 53 1.59 15.29 2.12
N MET A 54 0.77 15.76 3.06
CA MET A 54 1.19 16.63 4.15
C MET A 54 1.70 15.78 5.30
N ALA A 55 2.97 15.95 5.67
CA ALA A 55 3.60 15.19 6.74
C ALA A 55 2.86 15.29 8.08
N ASP A 56 2.25 16.44 8.36
CA ASP A 56 1.50 16.69 9.60
C ASP A 56 0.16 15.93 9.67
N GLU A 57 -0.29 15.35 8.56
CA GLU A 57 -1.55 14.58 8.45
C GLU A 57 -1.30 13.07 8.30
N ARG A 58 -0.03 12.63 8.38
CA ARG A 58 0.34 11.21 8.29
C ARG A 58 0.00 10.47 9.57
N GLU A 59 -0.35 9.18 9.45
CA GLU A 59 -0.57 8.29 10.60
C GLU A 59 0.74 8.08 11.35
N GLU A 60 1.79 7.74 10.60
CA GLU A 60 3.14 7.57 11.10
C GLU A 60 4.08 8.65 10.57
N ASN A 61 5.03 9.02 11.42
CA ASN A 61 6.13 9.88 11.00
C ASN A 61 7.13 9.04 10.18
N GLY A 62 6.95 9.02 8.87
CA GLY A 62 7.73 8.19 7.96
C GLY A 62 7.65 8.67 6.52
N ALA A 63 8.07 7.82 5.59
CA ALA A 63 7.97 8.10 4.17
C ALA A 63 6.51 8.17 3.71
N ARG A 64 6.22 8.91 2.63
CA ARG A 64 4.87 8.91 2.05
C ARG A 64 4.43 7.53 1.56
N TYR A 65 5.36 6.79 0.97
CA TYR A 65 5.11 5.45 0.44
C TYR A 65 6.07 4.46 1.10
N THR A 66 5.52 3.42 1.70
CA THR A 66 6.30 2.36 2.34
C THR A 66 5.80 1.01 1.85
N ILE A 67 6.72 0.18 1.34
CA ILE A 67 6.46 -1.23 1.04
C ILE A 67 7.19 -2.08 2.06
N GLU A 68 6.46 -2.96 2.71
CA GLU A 68 7.02 -3.88 3.71
C GLU A 68 6.52 -5.31 3.56
N SER A 69 7.19 -6.23 4.24
CA SER A 69 6.79 -7.63 4.30
C SER A 69 5.49 -7.79 5.08
N ALA A 70 4.61 -8.67 4.61
CA ALA A 70 3.37 -8.98 5.29
C ALA A 70 3.14 -10.49 5.42
N THR A 71 2.33 -10.86 6.39
CA THR A 71 1.91 -12.23 6.68
C THR A 71 0.44 -12.39 6.32
N ASN A 72 0.10 -13.53 5.70
CA ASN A 72 -1.28 -13.95 5.55
C ASN A 72 -1.68 -14.75 6.79
N GLU A 73 -2.54 -14.18 7.63
CA GLU A 73 -3.13 -14.87 8.79
C GLU A 73 -4.44 -15.60 8.43
N GLY A 74 -4.94 -15.41 7.20
CA GLY A 74 -6.09 -16.08 6.64
C GLY A 74 -5.73 -17.34 5.86
N THR A 75 -6.43 -17.57 4.75
CA THR A 75 -6.13 -18.67 3.80
C THR A 75 -5.75 -18.12 2.43
N ASP A 76 -5.34 -18.99 1.50
CA ASP A 76 -5.07 -18.55 0.13
C ASP A 76 -6.35 -18.13 -0.61
N GLU A 77 -7.50 -18.69 -0.24
CA GLU A 77 -8.82 -18.34 -0.80
C GLU A 77 -9.45 -17.11 -0.15
N ALA A 78 -9.11 -16.84 1.11
CA ALA A 78 -9.57 -15.68 1.87
C ALA A 78 -8.38 -15.07 2.64
N PRO A 79 -7.51 -14.30 1.96
CA PRO A 79 -6.34 -13.73 2.59
C PRO A 79 -6.70 -12.68 3.63
N GLU A 80 -5.99 -12.70 4.75
CA GLU A 80 -6.02 -11.65 5.77
C GLU A 80 -4.58 -11.15 5.96
N ILE A 81 -4.24 -10.07 5.26
CA ILE A 81 -2.85 -9.62 5.13
C ILE A 81 -2.55 -8.53 6.14
N TYR A 82 -1.57 -8.80 7.01
CA TYR A 82 -1.13 -7.88 8.06
C TYR A 82 0.39 -7.70 8.04
N ALA A 83 0.82 -6.49 8.39
CA ALA A 83 2.20 -6.23 8.75
C ALA A 83 2.39 -6.55 10.24
N GLY A 84 3.30 -7.49 10.53
CA GLY A 84 3.67 -7.83 11.90
C GLY A 84 4.62 -6.78 12.50
N SER A 85 4.83 -6.85 13.83
CA SER A 85 5.80 -5.99 14.52
C SER A 85 7.25 -6.19 14.06
N ASP A 86 7.52 -7.30 13.37
CA ASP A 86 8.80 -7.68 12.77
C ASP A 86 8.83 -7.46 11.26
N ALA A 87 7.86 -6.72 10.71
CA ALA A 87 7.81 -6.37 9.29
C ALA A 87 9.12 -5.67 8.86
N ILE A 88 9.61 -6.10 7.71
CA ILE A 88 10.84 -5.58 7.10
C ILE A 88 10.43 -4.60 6.01
N ILE A 89 10.87 -3.35 6.15
CA ILE A 89 10.79 -2.33 5.11
C ILE A 89 11.66 -2.75 3.93
N ILE A 90 11.05 -2.80 2.74
CA ILE A 90 11.69 -3.22 1.50
C ILE A 90 11.97 -2.03 0.60
N PHE A 91 11.08 -1.04 0.61
CA PHE A 91 11.20 0.16 -0.19
C PHE A 91 10.45 1.30 0.47
N GLU A 92 11.05 2.50 0.44
CA GLU A 92 10.43 3.73 0.91
C GLU A 92 10.76 4.87 -0.04
N CYS A 93 9.79 5.76 -0.27
CA CYS A 93 10.03 6.99 -0.99
C CYS A 93 9.00 8.07 -0.65
N GLU A 94 9.31 9.32 -0.99
CA GLU A 94 8.40 10.46 -0.77
C GLU A 94 7.55 10.81 -2.00
N THR A 95 8.01 10.45 -3.20
CA THR A 95 7.45 10.96 -4.45
C THR A 95 6.73 9.88 -5.24
N SER A 96 5.63 10.27 -5.89
CA SER A 96 4.87 9.38 -6.76
C SER A 96 5.71 8.82 -7.91
N GLU A 97 6.64 9.62 -8.45
CA GLU A 97 7.57 9.18 -9.50
C GLU A 97 8.37 7.94 -9.10
N HIS A 98 8.90 7.91 -7.88
CA HIS A 98 9.72 6.79 -7.40
C HIS A 98 8.88 5.55 -7.12
N ILE A 99 7.69 5.68 -6.52
CA ILE A 99 6.81 4.52 -6.32
C ILE A 99 6.28 3.98 -7.65
N ILE A 100 5.92 4.85 -8.61
CA ILE A 100 5.53 4.44 -9.97
C ILE A 100 6.67 3.66 -10.65
N ALA A 101 7.90 4.17 -10.58
CA ALA A 101 9.05 3.45 -11.12
C ALA A 101 9.23 2.08 -10.47
N HIS A 102 9.05 1.98 -9.16
CA HIS A 102 9.13 0.70 -8.44
C HIS A 102 8.01 -0.26 -8.84
N LEU A 103 6.76 0.20 -8.89
CA LEU A 103 5.59 -0.60 -9.31
C LEU A 103 5.73 -1.09 -10.76
N ASN A 104 6.30 -0.28 -11.66
CA ASN A 104 6.59 -0.69 -13.03
C ASN A 104 7.64 -1.80 -13.10
N LEU A 105 8.68 -1.75 -12.24
CA LEU A 105 9.67 -2.82 -12.13
C LEU A 105 9.05 -4.12 -11.62
N LEU A 106 8.13 -4.05 -10.66
CA LEU A 106 7.39 -5.21 -10.15
C LEU A 106 6.48 -5.82 -11.22
N SER A 107 5.83 -4.99 -12.03
CA SER A 107 4.93 -5.42 -13.12
C SER A 107 5.64 -6.13 -14.27
N SER A 108 6.97 -5.96 -14.37
CA SER A 108 7.79 -6.52 -15.45
C SER A 108 8.43 -7.87 -15.12
N GLN A 109 8.19 -8.40 -13.91
CA GLN A 109 8.72 -9.68 -13.43
C GLN A 109 7.70 -10.80 -13.61
#